data_AF-A0A7Y7IJ95-F1
#
_entry.id   AF-A0A7Y7IJ95-F1
#
_cell.length_a   1.000
_cell.length_b   1.000
_cell.length_c   1.000
_cell.angle_alpha   90.00
_cell.angle_beta   90.00
_cell.angle_gamma   90.00
#
_symmetry.space_group_name_H-M   'P 1'
#
loop_
_entity.id
_entity.type
_entity.pdbx_description
1 polymer ?
#
loop_
_entity_poly.entity_id
_entity_poly.type
_entity_poly.pdbx_seq_one_letter_code
_entity_poly.pdbx_strand_id
1 'polypeptide(L)'
;MESELHQLSEAMTMPRPRECLACYVLRMLEFGCHGRHWMGRYRAMRAPRATALERRMAQKGGYCDCEMLMNVVFPNPRYFRVDEDGDIVIDPKPPCLGVRGGSTQPCALWVGRGLGRGLYSF
;
A
#
# COMPACT_ATOMS: atom_id res chain seq x y z
N MET A 1 1.87 -30.47 8.75
CA MET A 1 2.94 -29.79 8.00
C MET A 1 2.41 -28.85 6.92
N GLU A 2 1.80 -29.32 5.81
CA GLU A 2 1.28 -28.39 4.77
C GLU A 2 0.15 -27.47 5.27
N SER A 3 -0.77 -28.00 6.09
CA SER A 3 -1.86 -27.23 6.70
C SER A 3 -1.36 -26.14 7.66
N GLU A 4 -0.31 -26.43 8.44
CA GLU A 4 0.30 -25.48 9.37
C GLU A 4 1.05 -24.38 8.62
N LEU A 5 1.78 -24.73 7.55
CA LEU A 5 2.44 -23.75 6.69
C LEU A 5 1.43 -22.82 6.02
N HIS A 6 0.30 -23.36 5.58
CA HIS A 6 -0.80 -22.57 5.00
C HIS A 6 -1.37 -21.59 6.02
N GLN A 7 -1.70 -22.04 7.24
CA GLN A 7 -2.25 -21.19 8.29
C GLN A 7 -1.28 -20.07 8.71
N LEU A 8 0.01 -20.39 8.83
CA LEU A 8 1.04 -19.40 9.15
C LEU A 8 1.18 -18.36 8.04
N SER A 9 1.21 -18.80 6.77
CA SER A 9 1.24 -17.91 5.61
C SER A 9 0.01 -16.99 5.54
N GLU A 10 -1.17 -17.54 5.82
CA GLU A 10 -2.40 -16.74 5.90
C GLU A 10 -2.31 -15.69 6.99
N ALA A 11 -1.87 -16.08 8.20
CA ALA A 11 -1.77 -15.16 9.33
C ALA A 11 -0.80 -14.01 9.08
N MET A 12 0.35 -14.28 8.46
CA MET A 12 1.34 -13.26 8.12
C MET A 12 0.83 -12.27 7.07
N THR A 13 0.01 -12.76 6.13
CA THR A 13 -0.51 -11.97 5.01
C THR A 13 -1.90 -11.37 5.28
N MET A 14 -2.43 -11.49 6.50
CA MET A 14 -3.67 -10.82 6.87
C MET A 14 -3.46 -9.30 7.02
N PRO A 15 -4.37 -8.46 6.49
CA PRO A 15 -4.40 -7.04 6.81
C PRO A 15 -4.65 -6.84 8.30
N ARG A 16 -3.80 -6.02 8.94
CA ARG A 16 -3.93 -5.71 10.38
C ARG A 16 -5.16 -4.84 10.62
N PRO A 17 -5.71 -4.80 11.86
CA PRO A 17 -6.79 -3.88 12.20
C PRO A 17 -6.44 -2.44 11.84
N ARG A 18 -7.36 -1.76 11.14
CA ARG A 18 -7.21 -0.38 10.64
C ARG A 18 -6.03 -0.12 9.70
N GLU A 19 -5.25 -1.12 9.30
CA GLU A 19 -4.17 -0.95 8.32
C GLU A 19 -4.72 -0.40 7.01
N CYS A 20 -4.08 0.61 6.45
CA CYS A 20 -4.46 1.14 5.15
C CYS A 20 -3.88 0.30 4.01
N LEU A 21 -4.51 0.35 2.84
CA LEU A 21 -4.09 -0.43 1.67
C LEU A 21 -2.60 -0.21 1.31
N ALA A 22 -2.11 1.03 1.32
CA ALA A 22 -0.72 1.33 0.97
C ALA A 22 0.30 0.73 1.96
N CYS A 23 0.04 0.83 3.26
CA CYS A 23 0.88 0.21 4.28
C CYS A 23 0.86 -1.32 4.21
N TYR A 24 -0.32 -1.90 3.95
CA TYR A 24 -0.46 -3.34 3.74
C TYR A 24 0.33 -3.80 2.52
N VAL A 25 0.15 -3.15 1.36
CA VAL A 25 0.85 -3.50 0.12
C VAL A 25 2.36 -3.40 0.31
N LEU A 26 2.87 -2.31 0.91
CA LEU A 26 4.31 -2.17 1.15
C LEU A 26 4.86 -3.30 2.01
N ARG A 27 4.16 -3.69 3.08
CA ARG A 27 4.55 -4.84 3.92
C ARG A 27 4.50 -6.16 3.15
N MET A 28 3.52 -6.34 2.27
CA MET A 28 3.40 -7.57 1.48
C MET A 28 4.39 -7.68 0.33
N LEU A 29 4.95 -6.56 -0.13
CA LEU A 29 6.02 -6.57 -1.13
C LEU A 29 7.31 -7.22 -0.61
N GLU A 30 7.46 -7.42 0.71
CA GLU A 30 8.50 -8.29 1.29
C GLU A 30 8.40 -9.74 0.76
N PHE A 31 7.19 -10.18 0.38
CA PHE A 31 6.93 -11.48 -0.25
C PHE A 31 6.94 -11.41 -1.79
N GLY A 32 7.31 -10.27 -2.36
CA GLY A 32 7.36 -10.05 -3.80
C GLY A 32 6.08 -9.47 -4.41
N CYS A 33 6.19 -9.07 -5.67
CA CYS A 33 5.08 -8.53 -6.45
C CYS A 33 4.53 -9.59 -7.42
N HIS A 34 3.24 -9.89 -7.31
CA HIS A 34 2.54 -10.87 -8.14
C HIS A 34 1.33 -10.24 -8.84
N GLY A 35 1.58 -9.17 -9.61
CA GLY A 35 0.51 -8.40 -10.26
C GLY A 35 -0.32 -7.63 -9.23
N ARG A 36 -1.64 -7.83 -9.20
CA ARG A 36 -2.59 -7.14 -8.29
C ARG A 36 -2.98 -7.99 -7.08
N HIS A 37 -2.18 -9.00 -6.76
CA HIS A 37 -2.52 -10.02 -5.77
C HIS A 37 -2.80 -9.40 -4.39
N TRP A 38 -1.91 -8.53 -3.90
CA TRP A 38 -2.03 -7.98 -2.56
C TRP A 38 -3.17 -6.96 -2.47
N MET A 39 -3.31 -6.05 -3.43
CA MET A 39 -4.44 -5.13 -3.44
C MET A 39 -5.79 -5.85 -3.57
N GLY A 40 -5.86 -6.92 -4.36
CA GLY A 40 -7.05 -7.77 -4.50
C GLY A 40 -7.38 -8.49 -3.19
N ARG A 41 -6.36 -9.06 -2.54
CA ARG A 41 -6.48 -9.73 -1.23
C ARG A 41 -6.96 -8.77 -0.14
N TYR A 42 -6.37 -7.57 -0.05
CA TYR A 42 -6.83 -6.53 0.88
C TYR A 42 -8.29 -6.14 0.62
N ARG A 43 -8.66 -5.91 -0.66
CA ARG A 43 -10.05 -5.59 -1.02
C ARG A 43 -11.00 -6.68 -0.53
N ALA A 44 -10.72 -7.93 -0.84
CA ALA A 44 -11.57 -9.06 -0.48
C ALA A 44 -11.82 -9.12 1.04
N MET A 45 -10.79 -8.91 1.86
CA MET A 45 -10.90 -9.01 3.32
C MET A 45 -11.39 -7.74 4.03
N ARG A 46 -10.98 -6.56 3.59
CA ARG A 46 -11.16 -5.31 4.35
C ARG A 46 -12.08 -4.30 3.70
N ALA A 47 -12.28 -4.39 2.39
CA ALA A 47 -13.06 -3.43 1.63
C ALA A 47 -13.79 -4.07 0.44
N PRO A 48 -14.64 -5.10 0.66
CA PRO A 48 -15.25 -5.88 -0.43
C PRO A 48 -16.11 -5.03 -1.37
N ARG A 49 -16.67 -3.92 -0.86
CA ARG A 49 -17.45 -2.95 -1.64
C ARG A 49 -16.61 -2.05 -2.55
N ALA A 50 -15.28 -2.06 -2.45
CA ALA A 50 -14.40 -1.27 -3.31
C ALA A 50 -14.14 -1.97 -4.66
N THR A 51 -15.21 -2.35 -5.36
CA THR A 51 -15.18 -3.14 -6.61
C THR A 51 -14.37 -2.48 -7.73
N ALA A 52 -14.35 -1.15 -7.77
CA ALA A 52 -13.58 -0.39 -8.75
C ALA A 52 -12.10 -0.14 -8.35
N LEU A 53 -11.58 -0.75 -7.27
CA LEU A 53 -10.22 -0.49 -6.78
C LEU A 53 -9.16 -0.62 -7.87
N GLU A 54 -9.05 -1.81 -8.47
CA GLU A 54 -8.01 -2.11 -9.46
C GLU A 54 -8.11 -1.22 -10.69
N ARG A 55 -9.33 -0.98 -11.19
CA ARG A 55 -9.57 -0.05 -12.30
C ARG A 55 -9.06 1.36 -11.98
N ARG A 56 -9.33 1.88 -10.77
CA ARG A 56 -8.85 3.21 -10.34
C ARG A 56 -7.34 3.27 -10.18
N MET A 57 -6.69 2.17 -9.79
CA MET A 57 -5.22 2.09 -9.71
C MET A 57 -4.62 2.07 -11.12
N ALA A 58 -5.14 1.22 -12.01
CA ALA A 58 -4.71 1.13 -13.41
C ALA A 58 -4.84 2.48 -14.15
N GLN A 59 -5.93 3.23 -13.96
CA GLN A 59 -6.10 4.58 -14.51
C GLN A 59 -5.03 5.59 -14.08
N LYS A 60 -4.27 5.27 -13.01
CA LYS A 60 -3.18 6.08 -12.48
C LYS A 60 -1.80 5.43 -12.70
N GLY A 61 -1.73 4.37 -13.52
CA GLY A 61 -0.50 3.64 -13.83
C GLY A 61 -0.16 2.53 -12.82
N GLY A 62 -1.06 2.15 -11.92
CA GLY A 62 -0.87 1.06 -10.97
C GLY A 62 -1.46 -0.26 -11.48
N TYR A 63 -0.77 -0.96 -12.39
CA TYR A 63 -1.18 -2.26 -12.92
C TYR A 63 -0.65 -3.44 -12.09
N CYS A 64 0.41 -3.25 -11.30
CA CYS A 64 0.84 -4.13 -10.21
C CYS A 64 0.78 -3.44 -8.82
N ASP A 65 0.93 -4.25 -7.76
CA ASP A 65 1.10 -3.81 -6.38
C ASP A 65 2.32 -2.89 -6.22
N CYS A 66 3.41 -3.19 -6.95
CA CYS A 66 4.59 -2.35 -7.04
C CYS A 66 4.30 -0.94 -7.59
N GLU A 67 3.66 -0.89 -8.75
CA GLU A 67 3.31 0.34 -9.45
C GLU A 67 2.24 1.14 -8.71
N MET A 68 1.43 0.51 -7.86
CA MET A 68 0.56 1.27 -6.96
C MET A 68 1.40 2.23 -6.09
N LEU A 69 2.51 1.76 -5.52
CA LEU A 69 3.39 2.57 -4.68
C LEU A 69 4.35 3.48 -5.47
N MET A 70 4.62 3.16 -6.73
CA MET A 70 5.47 4.01 -7.59
C MET A 70 4.68 5.10 -8.32
N ASN A 71 3.43 4.85 -8.69
CA ASN A 71 2.67 5.71 -9.60
C ASN A 71 1.43 6.36 -8.96
N VAL A 72 0.87 5.76 -7.89
CA VAL A 72 -0.48 6.13 -7.42
C VAL A 72 -0.48 6.79 -6.05
N VAL A 73 0.28 6.24 -5.11
CA VAL A 73 0.45 6.79 -3.76
C VAL A 73 1.93 6.98 -3.49
N PHE A 74 2.28 8.13 -2.94
CA PHE A 74 3.66 8.52 -2.66
C PHE A 74 3.83 8.73 -1.17
N PRO A 75 5.04 8.54 -0.61
CA PRO A 75 5.31 8.92 0.78
C PRO A 75 4.86 10.36 1.05
N ASN A 76 4.58 10.70 2.30
CA ASN A 76 4.31 12.07 2.68
C ASN A 76 5.57 12.62 3.38
N PRO A 77 6.25 13.64 2.83
CA PRO A 77 7.48 14.17 3.41
C PRO A 77 7.32 14.69 4.84
N ARG A 78 6.08 14.98 5.28
CA ARG A 78 5.79 15.35 6.67
C ARG A 78 6.10 14.23 7.67
N TYR A 79 6.04 12.98 7.24
CA TYR A 79 6.17 11.80 8.10
C TYR A 79 7.41 10.96 7.81
N PHE A 80 7.97 11.05 6.61
CA PHE A 80 9.16 10.32 6.23
C PHE A 80 10.40 11.20 6.34
N ARG A 81 11.53 10.57 6.60
CA ARG A 81 12.83 11.23 6.57
C ARG A 81 13.22 11.52 5.12
N VAL A 82 14.00 12.57 4.97
CA VAL A 82 14.71 12.90 3.74
C VAL A 82 16.19 12.75 4.03
N ASP A 83 16.96 12.14 3.13
CA ASP A 83 18.41 12.04 3.24
C ASP A 83 19.12 13.32 2.73
N GLU A 84 20.44 13.25 2.63
CA GLU A 84 21.28 14.38 2.23
C GLU A 84 21.08 14.79 0.75
N ASP A 85 20.64 13.85 -0.09
CA ASP A 85 20.40 14.07 -1.52
C ASP A 85 18.99 14.62 -1.79
N GLY A 86 18.16 14.75 -0.75
CA GLY A 86 16.77 15.17 -0.88
C GLY A 86 15.81 14.01 -1.18
N ASP A 87 16.29 12.78 -1.13
CA ASP A 87 15.49 11.58 -1.40
C ASP A 87 14.75 11.10 -0.15
N ILE A 88 13.56 10.54 -0.35
CA ILE A 88 12.74 10.05 0.75
C ILE A 88 13.16 8.66 1.16
N VAL A 89 13.58 8.57 2.41
CA VAL A 89 13.96 7.30 3.04
C VAL A 89 12.70 6.63 3.60
N ILE A 90 12.26 5.56 2.93
CA ILE A 90 11.08 4.79 3.33
C ILE A 90 11.36 3.90 4.55
N ASP A 91 12.60 3.44 4.75
CA ASP A 91 12.98 2.52 5.83
C ASP A 91 13.87 3.21 6.88
N PRO A 92 13.50 3.23 8.19
CA PRO A 92 12.34 2.61 8.80
C PRO A 92 11.03 3.32 8.47
N LYS A 93 10.05 2.54 7.98
CA LYS A 93 8.72 3.06 7.68
C LYS A 93 7.95 3.32 8.98
N PRO A 94 7.46 4.55 9.26
CA PRO A 94 6.64 4.82 10.43
C PRO A 94 5.41 3.91 10.55
N PRO A 95 4.90 3.64 11.76
CA PRO A 95 3.69 2.84 11.95
C PRO A 95 2.50 3.40 11.15
N CYS A 96 1.65 2.51 10.65
CA CYS A 96 0.46 2.93 9.91
C CYS A 96 -0.44 3.82 10.79
N LEU A 97 -0.80 5.01 10.28
CA LEU A 97 -1.68 5.94 10.99
C LEU A 97 -3.16 5.53 10.95
N GLY A 98 -3.45 4.47 10.20
CA GLY A 98 -4.72 3.79 10.18
C GLY A 98 -5.81 4.46 9.32
N VAL A 99 -6.85 3.70 9.01
CA VAL A 99 -8.05 4.14 8.29
C VAL A 99 -9.31 3.51 8.90
N ARG A 100 -10.48 4.05 8.53
CA ARG A 100 -11.77 3.43 8.84
C ARG A 100 -11.93 2.08 8.14
N GLY A 101 -12.72 1.18 8.73
CA GLY A 101 -13.11 -0.08 8.09
C GLY A 101 -13.76 0.14 6.72
N GLY A 102 -13.47 -0.76 5.76
CA GLY A 102 -13.98 -0.64 4.39
C GLY A 102 -13.23 0.35 3.49
N SER A 103 -12.19 1.04 4.00
CA SER A 103 -11.44 2.03 3.22
C SER A 103 -10.33 1.39 2.39
N THR A 104 -10.19 1.85 1.14
CA THR A 104 -9.01 1.62 0.30
C THR A 104 -8.18 2.89 0.10
N GLN A 105 -8.48 3.96 0.84
CA GLN A 105 -7.67 5.17 0.82
C GLN A 105 -6.38 4.95 1.63
N PRO A 106 -5.28 5.62 1.28
CA PRO A 106 -4.10 5.63 2.13
C PRO A 106 -4.38 6.34 3.46
N CYS A 107 -3.62 5.99 4.50
CA CYS A 107 -3.49 6.82 5.71
C CYS A 107 -2.60 8.04 5.44
N ALA A 108 -2.48 8.96 6.41
CA ALA A 108 -1.76 10.22 6.23
C ALA A 108 -0.25 10.10 5.93
N LEU A 109 0.35 8.90 6.11
CA LEU A 109 1.71 8.62 5.63
C LEU A 109 1.85 8.76 4.11
N TRP A 110 0.77 8.68 3.34
CA TRP A 110 0.84 8.72 1.88
C TRP A 110 -0.02 9.82 1.30
N VAL A 111 0.46 10.42 0.22
CA VAL A 111 -0.29 11.36 -0.61
C VAL A 111 -0.64 10.71 -1.95
N GLY A 112 -1.83 10.96 -2.47
CA GLY A 112 -2.21 10.46 -3.80
C GLY A 112 -1.56 11.28 -4.92
N ARG A 113 -1.45 10.70 -6.12
CA ARG A 113 -0.95 11.36 -7.35
C ARG A 113 -1.53 12.76 -7.64
N GLY A 114 -2.75 13.06 -7.20
CA GLY A 114 -3.36 14.40 -7.36
C GLY A 114 -2.74 15.49 -6.46
N LEU A 115 -2.18 15.09 -5.32
CA LEU A 115 -1.52 15.99 -4.34
C LEU A 115 0.01 15.91 -4.44
N GLY A 116 0.56 14.81 -4.97
CA GLY A 116 2.00 14.58 -5.09
C GLY A 116 2.68 15.19 -6.32
N ARG A 117 1.94 15.70 -7.32
CA ARG A 117 2.56 16.24 -8.56
C ARG A 117 3.59 17.35 -8.34
N GLY A 118 3.46 18.14 -7.27
CA GLY A 118 4.42 19.21 -6.97
C GLY A 118 5.69 18.73 -6.24
N LEU A 119 5.66 17.53 -5.65
CA LEU A 119 6.75 16.99 -4.81
C LEU A 119 7.44 15.76 -5.43
N TYR A 120 6.81 15.11 -6.41
CA TYR A 120 7.28 13.88 -7.06
C TYR A 120 7.22 13.95 -8.60
N SER A 121 7.42 15.15 -9.17
CA SER A 121 7.65 15.24 -10.62
C SER A 121 9.10 14.87 -10.91
N PHE A 122 9.30 13.69 -11.51
CA PHE A 122 10.51 13.35 -12.27
C PHE A 122 10.42 14.00 -13.65
#